data_AF-A0A7C1DK02-F1
#
_entry.id   AF-A0A7C1DK02-F1
#
_cell.length_a   1.000
_cell.length_b   1.000
_cell.length_c   1.000
_cell.angle_alpha   90.00
_cell.angle_beta   90.00
_cell.angle_gamma   90.00
#
_symmetry.space_group_name_H-M   'P 1'
#
loop_
_entity.id
_entity.type
_entity.pdbx_description
1 polymer ?
#
loop_
_entity_poly.entity_id
_entity_poly.type
_entity_poly.pdbx_seq_one_letter_code
_entity_poly.pdbx_strand_id
1 'polypeptide(L)'
;MLGLFLTAVLLKLKVPGAILWGIAATTIIATAANYIAGFSADGSSVLGFAKGTALLPGQILALPDFSTFGRLDFGRVFTGFGWLGASLTIFSVMLSDFFDTMGTVVAIGDQSGMMDEKGNIPRLRRILLVDSLAAAAGGAAGASSVTSYVESAAGIASGGRTGLMVVVVGLLFLVSIFFHPLVAVIPAQATAPALILVGFLMVKLIRRIDFEELDTALPSFVIILLMPLTYSITNGIGAGFIAFTFLKMFQGRFREVHPLMYVVTAGFIVYFAAPVIAGAS
;
A
#
# COMPACT_ATOMS: atom_id res chain seq x y z
N MET A 1 -21.17 -3.31 5.53
CA MET A 1 -21.85 -3.41 4.22
C MET A 1 -22.50 -2.09 3.77
N LEU A 2 -23.25 -1.40 4.63
CA LEU A 2 -23.85 -0.09 4.29
C LEU A 2 -22.84 0.94 3.74
N GLY A 3 -21.68 1.09 4.41
CA GLY A 3 -20.63 1.99 3.94
C GLY A 3 -20.05 1.63 2.56
N LEU A 4 -20.05 0.34 2.19
CA LEU A 4 -19.61 -0.10 0.87
C LEU A 4 -20.58 0.33 -0.22
N PHE A 5 -21.88 0.06 -0.03
CA PHE A 5 -22.90 0.47 -0.99
C PHE A 5 -22.97 2.01 -1.11
N LEU A 6 -22.90 2.73 0.01
CA LEU A 6 -22.90 4.18 -0.01
C LEU A 6 -21.71 4.75 -0.79
N THR A 7 -20.50 4.28 -0.48
CA THR A 7 -19.27 4.74 -1.15
C THR A 7 -19.27 4.35 -2.63
N ALA A 8 -19.77 3.15 -2.97
CA ALA A 8 -19.92 2.71 -4.35
C ALA A 8 -20.91 3.57 -5.15
N VAL A 9 -22.04 3.96 -4.54
CA VAL A 9 -23.02 4.87 -5.15
C VAL A 9 -22.39 6.25 -5.37
N LEU A 10 -21.71 6.81 -4.38
CA LEU A 10 -21.01 8.10 -4.52
C LEU A 10 -19.94 8.08 -5.62
N LEU A 11 -19.19 6.99 -5.74
CA LEU A 11 -18.23 6.77 -6.82
C LEU A 11 -18.92 6.70 -8.19
N LYS A 12 -20.05 5.98 -8.30
CA LYS A 12 -20.84 5.91 -9.54
C LYS A 12 -21.39 7.28 -9.94
N LEU A 13 -21.80 8.08 -8.96
CA LEU A 13 -22.28 9.45 -9.14
C LEU A 13 -21.15 10.46 -9.43
N LYS A 14 -19.89 10.03 -9.47
CA LYS A 14 -18.70 10.87 -9.72
C LYS A 14 -18.60 12.06 -8.76
N VAL A 15 -19.01 11.87 -7.51
CA VAL A 15 -18.92 12.92 -6.48
C VAL A 15 -17.44 13.13 -6.11
N PRO A 16 -16.93 14.37 -6.14
CA PRO A 16 -15.56 14.63 -5.70
C PRO A 16 -15.40 14.28 -4.22
N GLY A 17 -14.39 13.48 -3.89
CA GLY A 17 -14.16 12.99 -2.53
C GLY A 17 -15.13 11.88 -2.10
N ALA A 18 -15.72 11.12 -3.03
CA ALA A 18 -16.66 10.03 -2.73
C ALA A 18 -16.18 9.07 -1.63
N ILE A 19 -14.89 8.72 -1.60
CA ILE A 19 -14.30 7.86 -0.56
C ILE A 19 -14.34 8.55 0.80
N LEU A 20 -13.94 9.83 0.88
CA LEU A 20 -13.95 10.61 2.11
C LEU A 20 -15.38 10.79 2.65
N TRP A 21 -16.34 11.12 1.79
CA TRP A 21 -17.75 11.22 2.15
C TRP A 21 -18.32 9.88 2.61
N GLY A 22 -17.90 8.78 1.97
CA GLY A 22 -18.26 7.43 2.37
C GLY A 22 -17.78 7.07 3.78
N ILE A 23 -16.51 7.40 4.09
CA ILE A 23 -15.95 7.23 5.43
C ILE A 23 -16.71 8.10 6.44
N ALA A 24 -16.87 9.39 6.16
CA ALA A 24 -17.53 10.33 7.06
C ALA A 24 -18.98 9.91 7.39
N ALA A 25 -19.77 9.59 6.36
CA ALA A 25 -21.16 9.15 6.54
C ALA A 25 -21.23 7.81 7.29
N THR A 26 -20.34 6.86 7.00
CA THR A 26 -20.31 5.57 7.72
C THR A 26 -19.91 5.76 9.18
N THR A 27 -18.96 6.65 9.48
CA THR A 27 -18.58 7.01 10.85
C THR A 27 -19.73 7.68 11.61
N ILE A 28 -20.48 8.58 10.97
CA ILE A 28 -21.66 9.22 11.57
C ILE A 28 -22.73 8.17 11.89
N ILE A 29 -23.04 7.28 10.94
CA ILE A 29 -24.02 6.20 11.14
C ILE A 29 -23.57 5.25 12.25
N ALA A 30 -22.28 4.89 12.28
CA ALA A 30 -21.73 4.03 13.33
C ALA A 30 -21.80 4.69 14.71
N THR A 31 -21.50 5.98 14.80
CA THR A 31 -21.58 6.75 16.06
C THR A 31 -23.02 6.87 16.54
N ALA A 32 -23.97 7.15 15.63
CA ALA A 32 -25.40 7.20 15.95
C ALA A 32 -25.93 5.83 16.43
N ALA A 33 -25.56 4.74 15.74
CA ALA A 33 -25.94 3.39 16.13
C ALA A 33 -25.38 3.01 17.52
N ASN A 34 -24.14 3.41 17.83
CA ASN A 34 -23.52 3.19 19.12
C ASN A 34 -24.24 3.93 20.26
N TYR A 35 -24.74 5.14 20.01
CA TYR A 35 -25.51 5.91 20.98
C TYR A 35 -26.92 5.31 21.22
N ILE A 36 -27.56 4.78 20.17
CA ILE A 36 -28.90 4.18 20.24
C ILE A 36 -28.86 2.79 20.91
N ALA A 37 -27.83 1.99 20.65
CA ALA A 37 -27.70 0.61 21.16
C ALA A 37 -27.31 0.52 22.65
N GLY A 38 -27.09 1.65 23.32
CA GLY A 38 -26.66 1.72 24.71
C GLY A 38 -25.14 1.61 24.85
N PHE A 39 -24.55 2.63 25.45
CA PHE A 39 -23.14 2.66 25.83
C PHE A 39 -22.89 1.60 26.91
N SER A 40 -22.06 0.58 26.67
CA SER A 40 -21.53 -0.21 27.79
C SER A 40 -20.41 0.60 28.45
N ALA A 41 -20.53 0.84 29.76
CA ALA A 41 -19.62 1.64 30.57
C ALA A 41 -18.15 1.14 30.55
N ASP A 42 -17.88 -0.05 30.02
CA ASP A 42 -16.55 -0.65 29.88
C ASP A 42 -15.80 -0.26 28.60
N GLY A 43 -16.40 0.54 27.73
CA GLY A 43 -15.78 0.96 26.45
C GLY A 43 -15.78 -0.14 25.38
N SER A 44 -16.44 -1.26 25.62
CA SER A 44 -16.89 -2.17 24.57
C SER A 44 -18.22 -1.65 24.03
N SER A 45 -18.36 -1.54 22.71
CA SER A 45 -19.69 -1.32 22.15
C SER A 45 -20.44 -2.66 22.12
N VAL A 46 -21.74 -2.62 22.38
CA VAL A 46 -22.66 -3.78 22.22
C VAL A 46 -22.61 -4.34 20.78
N LEU A 47 -22.18 -3.51 19.83
CA LEU A 47 -22.09 -3.78 18.39
C LEU A 47 -20.71 -4.28 17.92
N GLY A 48 -19.74 -4.49 18.82
CA GLY A 48 -18.42 -5.05 18.47
C GLY A 48 -17.43 -4.08 17.81
N PHE A 49 -17.66 -2.77 17.89
CA PHE A 49 -16.64 -1.75 17.63
C PHE A 49 -15.48 -1.81 18.63
N ALA A 50 -14.28 -1.51 18.14
CA ALA A 50 -13.08 -1.43 18.96
C ALA A 50 -13.18 -0.32 20.00
N LYS A 51 -12.53 -0.52 21.15
CA LYS A 51 -12.53 0.44 22.27
C LYS A 51 -12.07 1.83 21.80
N GLY A 52 -12.90 2.84 22.01
CA GLY A 52 -12.62 4.24 21.62
C GLY A 52 -13.07 4.65 20.20
N THR A 53 -13.59 3.73 19.39
CA THR A 53 -14.09 4.03 18.03
C THR A 53 -15.60 4.28 18.02
N ALA A 54 -16.09 5.03 17.04
CA ALA A 54 -17.50 5.43 16.91
C ALA A 54 -18.06 6.17 18.14
N LEU A 55 -17.22 7.01 18.76
CA LEU A 55 -17.56 7.88 19.89
C LEU A 55 -17.42 9.34 19.48
N LEU A 56 -18.22 10.23 20.07
CA LEU A 56 -18.01 11.66 19.89
C LEU A 56 -16.63 12.03 20.46
N PRO A 57 -15.77 12.70 19.68
CA PRO A 57 -14.45 13.07 20.16
C PRO A 57 -14.61 14.11 21.27
N GLY A 58 -14.02 13.85 22.44
CA GLY A 58 -14.06 14.79 23.57
C GLY A 58 -13.32 16.10 23.30
N GLN A 59 -12.42 16.11 22.30
CA GLN A 59 -11.69 17.27 21.82
C GLN A 59 -11.52 17.18 20.31
N ILE A 60 -11.64 18.30 19.60
CA ILE A 60 -11.48 18.36 18.14
C ILE A 60 -10.01 18.64 17.76
N LEU A 61 -9.32 19.39 18.62
CA LEU A 61 -7.92 19.79 18.45
C LEU A 61 -7.09 19.19 19.57
N ALA A 62 -5.95 18.59 19.21
CA ALA A 62 -4.97 18.11 20.16
C ALA A 62 -3.55 18.40 19.64
N LEU A 63 -2.63 18.64 20.56
CA LEU A 63 -1.22 18.78 20.22
C LEU A 63 -0.68 17.42 19.76
N PRO A 64 0.08 17.35 18.65
CA PRO A 64 0.73 16.11 18.24
C PRO A 64 1.72 15.63 19.28
N ASP A 65 1.73 14.31 19.48
CA ASP A 65 2.80 13.64 20.20
C ASP A 65 3.91 13.22 19.22
N PHE A 66 5.12 13.73 19.45
CA PHE A 66 6.32 13.38 18.70
C PHE A 66 7.25 12.46 19.52
N SER A 67 6.76 11.82 20.57
CA SER A 67 7.55 10.97 21.46
C SER A 67 8.25 9.80 20.76
N THR A 68 7.74 9.35 19.61
CA THR A 68 8.33 8.30 18.78
C THR A 68 9.37 8.81 17.79
N PHE A 69 9.45 10.12 17.56
CA PHE A 69 10.37 10.71 16.60
C PHE A 69 11.82 10.46 17.04
N GLY A 70 12.63 9.88 16.15
CA GLY A 70 14.04 9.57 16.43
C GLY A 70 14.27 8.43 17.41
N ARG A 71 13.22 7.73 17.87
CA ARG A 71 13.35 6.50 18.68
C ARG A 71 13.66 5.29 17.78
N LEU A 72 14.83 5.34 17.17
CA LEU A 72 15.34 4.29 16.30
C LEU A 72 16.00 3.18 17.14
N ASP A 73 15.41 1.99 17.13
CA ASP A 73 15.98 0.81 17.77
C ASP A 73 16.37 -0.24 16.72
N PHE A 74 17.57 -0.08 16.16
CA PHE A 74 18.13 -1.03 15.22
C PHE A 74 18.50 -2.35 15.89
N GLY A 75 18.84 -2.33 17.19
CA GLY A 75 19.30 -3.51 17.92
C GLY A 75 18.19 -4.53 18.16
N ARG A 76 16.98 -4.06 18.51
CA ARG A 76 15.83 -4.93 18.82
C ARG A 76 15.43 -5.86 17.67
N VAL A 77 15.59 -5.42 16.43
CA VAL A 77 15.26 -6.25 15.26
C VAL A 77 16.18 -7.47 15.21
N PHE A 78 17.48 -7.29 15.43
CA PHE A 78 18.46 -8.38 15.42
C PHE A 78 18.41 -9.26 16.67
N THR A 79 18.09 -8.68 17.85
CA THR A 79 17.93 -9.49 19.08
C THR A 79 16.62 -10.27 19.09
N GLY A 80 15.56 -9.75 18.46
CA GLY A 80 14.24 -10.39 18.43
C GLY A 80 14.12 -11.48 17.37
N PHE A 81 14.62 -11.23 16.16
CA PHE A 81 14.50 -12.14 15.02
C PHE A 81 15.78 -12.95 14.73
N GLY A 82 16.87 -12.70 15.45
CA GLY A 82 18.20 -13.20 15.11
C GLY A 82 18.73 -12.57 13.82
N TRP A 83 20.01 -12.82 13.50
CA TRP A 83 20.64 -12.22 12.32
C TRP A 83 19.94 -12.61 11.01
N LEU A 84 19.60 -13.89 10.88
CA LEU A 84 18.95 -14.42 9.68
C LEU A 84 17.51 -13.91 9.54
N GLY A 85 16.69 -14.00 10.60
CA GLY A 85 15.29 -13.55 10.54
C GLY A 85 15.15 -12.05 10.35
N ALA A 86 16.00 -11.25 11.00
CA ALA A 86 16.06 -9.81 10.80
C ALA A 86 16.39 -9.47 9.34
N SER A 87 17.44 -10.09 8.79
CA SER A 87 17.87 -9.86 7.40
C SER A 87 16.78 -10.24 6.39
N LEU A 88 16.10 -11.38 6.58
CA LEU A 88 15.01 -11.82 5.71
C LEU A 88 13.78 -10.89 5.80
N THR A 89 13.47 -10.39 6.99
CA THR A 89 12.35 -9.46 7.21
C THR A 89 12.64 -8.11 6.56
N ILE A 90 13.84 -7.55 6.79
CA ILE A 90 14.28 -6.30 6.16
C ILE A 90 14.27 -6.43 4.64
N PHE A 91 14.82 -7.53 4.11
CA PHE A 91 14.82 -7.81 2.69
C PHE A 91 13.40 -7.90 2.11
N SER A 92 12.49 -8.60 2.80
CA SER A 92 11.10 -8.72 2.38
C SER A 92 10.37 -7.38 2.39
N VAL A 93 10.50 -6.58 3.45
CA VAL A 93 9.88 -5.25 3.53
C VAL A 93 10.45 -4.31 2.46
N MET A 94 11.77 -4.32 2.28
CA MET A 94 12.45 -3.53 1.24
C MET A 94 11.96 -3.89 -0.16
N LEU A 95 11.84 -5.18 -0.48
CA LEU A 95 11.32 -5.61 -1.78
C LEU A 95 9.85 -5.23 -1.94
N SER A 96 9.02 -5.45 -0.93
CA SER A 96 7.61 -5.06 -0.96
C SER A 96 7.46 -3.56 -1.23
N ASP A 97 8.23 -2.72 -0.55
CA ASP A 97 8.23 -1.26 -0.71
C ASP A 97 8.74 -0.84 -2.09
N PHE A 98 9.86 -1.42 -2.55
CA PHE A 98 10.40 -1.16 -3.90
C PHE A 98 9.37 -1.47 -4.99
N PHE A 99 8.67 -2.61 -4.89
CA PHE A 99 7.69 -3.00 -5.89
C PHE A 99 6.38 -2.24 -5.79
N ASP A 100 5.98 -1.81 -4.59
CA ASP A 100 4.83 -0.93 -4.41
C ASP A 100 5.07 0.44 -5.07
N THR A 101 6.25 1.02 -4.84
CA THR A 101 6.68 2.26 -5.51
C THR A 101 6.75 2.08 -7.02
N MET A 102 7.36 1.01 -7.52
CA MET A 102 7.41 0.73 -8.95
C MET A 102 6.00 0.56 -9.54
N GLY A 103 5.12 -0.20 -8.88
CA GLY A 103 3.75 -0.42 -9.31
C GLY A 103 2.95 0.88 -9.37
N THR A 104 3.08 1.72 -8.34
CA THR A 104 2.42 3.02 -8.26
C THR A 104 2.96 4.00 -9.29
N VAL A 105 4.29 4.08 -9.46
CA VAL A 105 4.93 4.96 -10.44
C VAL A 105 4.54 4.57 -11.87
N VAL A 106 4.46 3.26 -12.17
CA VAL A 106 3.95 2.76 -13.45
C VAL A 106 2.48 3.09 -13.63
N ALA A 107 1.63 2.82 -12.64
CA ALA A 107 0.20 3.09 -12.70
C ALA A 107 -0.10 4.59 -12.91
N ILE A 108 0.61 5.46 -12.19
CA ILE A 108 0.47 6.92 -12.31
C ILE A 108 1.06 7.42 -13.63
N GLY A 109 2.27 6.97 -14.00
CA GLY A 109 2.94 7.37 -15.24
C GLY A 109 2.09 7.08 -16.47
N ASP A 110 1.44 5.93 -16.46
CA ASP A 110 0.50 5.51 -17.47
C ASP A 110 -0.79 6.36 -17.50
N GLN A 111 -1.44 6.57 -16.34
CA GLN A 111 -2.67 7.38 -16.27
C GLN A 111 -2.45 8.87 -16.59
N SER A 112 -1.25 9.38 -16.33
CA SER A 112 -0.87 10.77 -16.54
C SER A 112 -0.36 11.07 -17.95
N GLY A 113 -0.11 10.04 -18.76
CA GLY A 113 0.54 10.17 -20.07
C GLY A 113 1.99 10.67 -19.97
N MET A 114 2.67 10.40 -18.86
CA MET A 114 4.06 10.81 -18.62
C MET A 114 5.09 9.79 -19.10
N MET A 115 4.66 8.64 -19.61
CA MET A 115 5.55 7.64 -20.21
C MET A 115 6.14 8.16 -21.52
N ASP A 116 7.40 7.80 -21.81
CA ASP A 116 8.04 8.09 -23.09
C ASP A 116 7.49 7.19 -24.22
N GLU A 117 7.91 7.45 -25.46
CA GLU A 117 7.48 6.69 -26.65
C GLU A 117 7.80 5.19 -26.58
N LYS A 118 8.71 4.79 -25.69
CA LYS A 118 9.11 3.40 -25.45
C LYS A 118 8.41 2.80 -24.23
N GLY A 119 7.46 3.50 -23.63
CA GLY A 119 6.74 3.07 -22.43
C GLY A 119 7.57 3.13 -21.15
N ASN A 120 8.70 3.83 -21.13
CA ASN A 120 9.53 4.01 -19.94
C ASN A 120 9.15 5.29 -19.20
N ILE A 121 9.46 5.30 -17.90
CA ILE A 121 9.18 6.44 -17.04
C ILE A 121 10.41 7.35 -17.01
N PRO A 122 10.32 8.61 -17.45
CA PRO A 122 11.43 9.53 -17.43
C PRO A 122 11.96 9.70 -16.01
N ARG A 123 13.29 9.68 -15.86
CA ARG A 123 13.97 9.93 -14.57
C ARG A 123 13.58 8.96 -13.44
N LEU A 124 13.19 7.72 -13.76
CA LEU A 124 12.82 6.69 -12.79
C LEU A 124 13.79 6.58 -11.61
N ARG A 125 15.11 6.62 -11.86
CA ARG A 125 16.13 6.58 -10.79
C ARG A 125 16.01 7.72 -9.77
N ARG A 126 15.63 8.93 -10.21
CA ARG A 126 15.39 10.06 -9.29
C ARG A 126 14.10 9.87 -8.50
N ILE A 127 13.06 9.32 -9.12
CA ILE A 127 11.79 9.02 -8.45
C ILE A 127 12.03 8.01 -7.33
N LEU A 128 12.69 6.88 -7.65
CA LEU A 128 13.04 5.85 -6.67
C LEU A 128 13.94 6.39 -5.55
N LEU A 129 14.90 7.27 -5.85
CA LEU A 129 15.75 7.88 -4.83
C LEU A 129 14.95 8.75 -3.85
N VAL A 130 14.05 9.59 -4.36
CA VAL A 130 13.20 10.46 -3.52
C VAL A 130 12.27 9.63 -2.65
N ASP A 131 11.69 8.57 -3.23
CA ASP A 131 10.82 7.64 -2.53
C ASP A 131 11.57 6.89 -1.40
N SER A 132 12.75 6.33 -1.68
CA SER A 132 13.57 5.68 -0.64
C SER A 132 14.01 6.65 0.46
N LEU A 133 14.29 7.92 0.14
CA LEU A 133 14.57 8.95 1.14
C LEU A 133 13.33 9.28 1.98
N ALA A 134 12.15 9.32 1.36
CA ALA A 134 10.88 9.52 2.07
C ALA A 134 10.56 8.33 2.98
N ALA A 135 10.74 7.09 2.51
CA ALA A 135 10.62 5.87 3.30
C ALA A 135 11.54 5.88 4.53
N ALA A 136 12.82 6.23 4.34
CA ALA A 136 13.79 6.34 5.42
C ALA A 136 13.43 7.46 6.42
N ALA A 137 12.97 8.61 5.92
CA ALA A 137 12.51 9.71 6.76
C ALA A 137 11.25 9.35 7.56
N GLY A 138 10.32 8.60 6.96
CA GLY A 138 9.13 8.05 7.62
C GLY A 138 9.52 7.13 8.78
N GLY A 139 10.39 6.15 8.53
CA GLY A 139 10.93 5.28 9.57
C GLY A 139 11.66 6.04 10.69
N ALA A 140 12.46 7.04 10.34
CA ALA A 140 13.15 7.90 11.32
C ALA A 140 12.19 8.75 12.16
N ALA A 141 11.06 9.15 11.59
CA ALA A 141 10.02 9.88 12.29
C ALA A 141 9.12 8.98 13.16
N GLY A 142 9.35 7.67 13.19
CA GLY A 142 8.49 6.71 13.90
C GLY A 142 7.17 6.42 13.18
N ALA A 143 7.09 6.75 11.89
CA ALA A 143 5.99 6.39 11.00
C ALA A 143 6.34 5.14 10.18
N SER A 144 5.36 4.62 9.43
CA SER A 144 5.61 3.59 8.41
C SER A 144 6.40 4.16 7.23
N SER A 145 6.77 3.29 6.28
CA SER A 145 7.32 3.74 5.00
C SER A 145 6.37 4.75 4.35
N VAL A 146 6.89 5.93 4.00
CA VAL A 146 6.16 6.96 3.25
C VAL A 146 6.47 6.73 1.78
N THR A 147 5.47 6.32 1.02
CA THR A 147 5.57 6.00 -0.41
C THR A 147 4.56 6.81 -1.23
N SER A 148 4.73 6.77 -2.55
CA SER A 148 3.74 7.27 -3.51
C SER A 148 2.42 6.50 -3.45
N TYR A 149 1.29 7.20 -3.57
CA TYR A 149 -0.06 6.60 -3.52
C TYR A 149 -0.73 6.62 -4.89
N VAL A 150 -1.28 5.48 -5.33
CA VAL A 150 -1.99 5.35 -6.63
C VAL A 150 -3.21 6.27 -6.71
N GLU A 151 -3.83 6.58 -5.56
CA GLU A 151 -4.96 7.48 -5.43
C GLU A 151 -4.63 8.91 -5.86
N SER A 152 -3.35 9.29 -5.84
CA SER A 152 -2.86 10.57 -6.36
C SER A 152 -3.19 10.75 -7.84
N ALA A 153 -3.43 9.66 -8.58
CA ALA A 153 -3.87 9.73 -9.96
C ALA A 153 -5.24 10.42 -10.11
N ALA A 154 -6.10 10.41 -9.09
CA ALA A 154 -7.33 11.21 -9.09
C ALA A 154 -7.03 12.71 -9.11
N GLY A 155 -5.95 13.14 -8.46
CA GLY A 155 -5.46 14.52 -8.51
C GLY A 155 -4.89 14.91 -9.87
N ILE A 156 -4.30 13.95 -10.59
CA ILE A 156 -3.85 14.16 -11.97
C ILE A 156 -5.04 14.23 -12.93
N ALA A 157 -6.02 13.35 -12.75
CA ALA A 157 -7.25 13.31 -13.54
C ALA A 157 -8.07 14.60 -13.40
N SER A 158 -7.99 15.31 -12.27
CA SER A 158 -8.60 16.63 -12.07
C SER A 158 -7.76 17.81 -12.58
N GLY A 159 -6.66 17.55 -13.29
CA GLY A 159 -5.82 18.57 -13.92
C GLY A 159 -4.54 18.91 -13.16
N GLY A 160 -4.22 18.21 -12.07
CA GLY A 160 -2.96 18.36 -11.35
C GLY A 160 -1.77 17.91 -12.20
N ARG A 161 -1.10 18.87 -12.86
CA ARG A 161 0.08 18.62 -13.71
C ARG A 161 1.39 19.16 -13.14
N THR A 162 1.34 19.81 -11.98
CA THR A 162 2.51 20.39 -11.30
C THR A 162 2.70 19.77 -9.92
N GLY A 163 3.94 19.75 -9.44
CA GLY A 163 4.26 19.30 -8.07
C GLY A 163 3.66 20.18 -6.97
N LEU A 164 3.17 21.38 -7.30
CA LEU A 164 2.56 22.30 -6.34
C LEU A 164 1.31 21.68 -5.68
N MET A 165 0.52 20.91 -6.42
CA MET A 165 -0.65 20.22 -5.86
C MET A 165 -0.22 19.27 -4.73
N VAL A 166 0.82 18.47 -4.94
CA VAL A 166 1.33 17.53 -3.94
C VAL A 166 1.90 18.27 -2.73
N VAL A 167 2.59 19.41 -2.94
CA VAL A 167 3.10 20.26 -1.85
C VAL A 167 1.96 20.83 -1.00
N VAL A 168 0.92 21.38 -1.64
CA VAL A 168 -0.26 21.91 -0.94
C VAL A 168 -0.96 20.81 -0.16
N VAL A 169 -1.16 19.63 -0.77
CA VAL A 169 -1.74 18.47 -0.10
C VAL A 169 -0.90 18.07 1.11
N GLY A 170 0.43 18.00 0.99
CA GLY A 170 1.34 17.72 2.10
C GLY A 170 1.26 18.74 3.23
N LEU A 171 1.17 20.03 2.92
CA LEU A 171 0.96 21.09 3.92
C LEU A 171 -0.39 20.96 4.63
N LEU A 172 -1.46 20.65 3.89
CA LEU A 172 -2.77 20.39 4.48
C LEU A 172 -2.76 19.14 5.38
N PHE A 173 -2.03 18.08 5.01
CA PHE A 173 -1.82 16.93 5.88
C PHE A 173 -1.04 17.28 7.14
N LEU A 174 -0.05 18.18 7.06
CA LEU A 174 0.67 18.67 8.23
C LEU A 174 -0.28 19.41 9.19
N VAL A 175 -1.18 20.24 8.66
CA VAL A 175 -2.24 20.88 9.46
C VAL A 175 -3.24 19.85 10.01
N SER A 176 -3.51 18.77 9.27
CA SER A 176 -4.46 17.72 9.69
C SER A 176 -4.02 16.99 10.97
N ILE A 177 -2.72 17.00 11.30
CA ILE A 177 -2.17 16.38 12.52
C ILE A 177 -2.85 16.92 13.79
N PHE A 178 -3.19 18.22 13.82
CA PHE A 178 -3.90 18.81 14.97
C PHE A 178 -5.32 18.25 15.13
N PHE A 179 -5.89 17.68 14.08
CA PHE A 179 -7.20 17.06 14.03
C PHE A 179 -7.15 15.54 14.19
N HIS A 180 -6.02 14.96 14.64
CA HIS A 180 -5.92 13.52 14.89
C HIS A 180 -7.03 12.93 15.80
N PRO A 181 -7.61 13.65 16.79
CA PRO A 181 -8.71 13.11 17.59
C PRO A 181 -9.95 12.77 16.76
N LEU A 182 -10.19 13.50 15.65
CA LEU A 182 -11.28 13.19 14.72
C LEU A 182 -11.02 11.89 13.96
N VAL A 183 -9.76 11.64 13.60
CA VAL A 183 -9.35 10.43 12.88
C VAL A 183 -9.46 9.19 13.78
N ALA A 184 -9.14 9.32 15.07
CA ALA A 184 -9.22 8.24 16.05
C ALA A 184 -10.64 7.69 16.26
N VAL A 185 -11.68 8.49 15.97
CA VAL A 185 -13.08 8.09 16.07
C VAL A 185 -13.51 7.15 14.94
N ILE A 186 -12.80 7.17 13.81
CA ILE A 186 -13.20 6.44 12.61
C ILE A 186 -13.10 4.93 12.86
N PRO A 187 -14.21 4.18 12.81
CA PRO A 187 -14.20 2.74 13.03
C PRO A 187 -13.64 2.00 11.81
N ALA A 188 -13.06 0.82 12.03
CA ALA A 188 -12.52 -0.03 10.95
C ALA A 188 -13.58 -0.41 9.90
N GLN A 189 -14.85 -0.47 10.30
CA GLN A 189 -15.99 -0.74 9.43
C GLN A 189 -16.26 0.40 8.43
N ALA A 190 -15.78 1.62 8.72
CA ALA A 190 -15.85 2.77 7.82
C ALA A 190 -14.67 2.83 6.85
N THR A 191 -13.47 2.39 7.28
CA THR A 191 -12.26 2.37 6.42
C THR A 191 -12.19 1.14 5.53
N ALA A 192 -12.66 -0.03 5.97
CA ALA A 192 -12.61 -1.25 5.18
C ALA A 192 -13.31 -1.14 3.80
N PRO A 193 -14.50 -0.53 3.66
CA PRO A 193 -15.12 -0.31 2.36
C PRO A 193 -14.31 0.57 1.41
N ALA A 194 -13.63 1.59 1.96
CA ALA A 194 -12.74 2.44 1.18
C ALA A 194 -11.58 1.62 0.59
N LEU A 195 -10.92 0.80 1.42
CA LEU A 195 -9.83 -0.08 0.98
C LEU A 195 -10.27 -1.09 -0.10
N ILE A 196 -11.47 -1.67 0.04
CA ILE A 196 -12.04 -2.58 -0.98
C ILE A 196 -12.24 -1.86 -2.31
N LEU A 197 -12.80 -0.63 -2.29
CA LEU A 197 -13.06 0.12 -3.51
C LEU A 197 -11.79 0.64 -4.16
N VAL A 198 -10.78 1.04 -3.38
CA VAL A 198 -9.44 1.36 -3.90
C VAL A 198 -8.84 0.14 -4.59
N GLY A 199 -8.86 -1.02 -3.93
CA GLY A 199 -8.39 -2.28 -4.53
C GLY A 199 -9.14 -2.62 -5.83
N PHE A 200 -10.46 -2.43 -5.87
CA PHE A 200 -11.26 -2.61 -7.09
C PHE A 200 -10.84 -1.65 -8.22
N LEU A 201 -10.50 -0.40 -7.90
CA LEU A 201 -9.99 0.56 -8.88
C LEU A 201 -8.62 0.11 -9.44
N MET A 202 -7.76 -0.47 -8.61
CA MET A 202 -6.45 -0.98 -9.02
C MET A 202 -6.55 -2.25 -9.88
N VAL A 203 -7.51 -3.15 -9.62
CA VAL A 203 -7.74 -4.37 -10.42
C VAL A 203 -7.95 -4.07 -11.92
N LYS A 204 -8.43 -2.87 -12.27
CA LYS A 204 -8.57 -2.46 -13.69
C LYS A 204 -7.25 -2.48 -14.45
N LEU A 205 -6.11 -2.29 -13.78
CA LEU A 205 -4.77 -2.32 -14.39
C LEU A 205 -4.43 -3.71 -14.94
N ILE A 206 -5.02 -4.78 -14.41
CA ILE A 206 -4.83 -6.15 -14.91
C ILE A 206 -5.23 -6.26 -16.39
N ARG A 207 -6.18 -5.44 -16.86
CA ARG A 207 -6.61 -5.42 -18.28
C ARG A 207 -5.51 -4.97 -19.25
N ARG A 208 -4.41 -4.41 -18.75
CA ARG A 208 -3.25 -4.00 -19.56
C ARG A 208 -2.22 -5.11 -19.74
N ILE A 209 -2.38 -6.22 -19.00
CA ILE A 209 -1.52 -7.39 -19.14
C ILE A 209 -1.97 -8.11 -20.41
N ASP A 210 -1.02 -8.36 -21.31
CA ASP A 210 -1.24 -9.23 -22.45
C ASP A 210 -1.25 -10.68 -21.95
N PHE A 211 -2.43 -11.31 -21.98
CA PHE A 211 -2.61 -12.69 -21.55
C PHE A 211 -2.43 -13.70 -22.70
N GLU A 212 -2.21 -13.25 -23.93
CA GLU A 212 -1.91 -14.13 -25.06
C GLU A 212 -0.44 -14.56 -25.06
N GLU A 213 0.47 -13.69 -24.60
CA GLU A 213 1.88 -14.01 -24.48
C GLU A 213 2.18 -14.81 -23.21
N LEU A 214 2.45 -16.11 -23.36
CA LEU A 214 2.73 -17.01 -22.21
C LEU A 214 3.90 -16.53 -21.33
N ASP A 215 4.91 -15.88 -21.95
CA ASP A 215 6.11 -15.31 -21.30
C ASP A 215 5.76 -14.33 -20.18
N THR A 216 4.67 -13.59 -20.33
CA THR A 216 4.24 -12.52 -19.41
C THR A 216 2.95 -12.90 -18.69
N ALA A 217 2.05 -13.63 -19.35
CA ALA A 217 0.79 -14.09 -18.82
C ALA A 217 0.96 -15.03 -17.61
N LEU A 218 1.79 -16.08 -17.73
CA LEU A 218 1.96 -17.06 -16.66
C LEU A 218 2.63 -16.44 -15.42
N PRO A 219 3.74 -15.67 -15.54
CA PRO A 219 4.31 -14.97 -14.39
C PRO A 219 3.32 -14.01 -13.72
N SER A 220 2.58 -13.22 -14.52
CA SER A 220 1.59 -12.29 -14.00
C SER A 220 0.46 -13.00 -13.25
N PHE A 221 -0.01 -14.12 -13.78
CA PHE A 221 -1.02 -14.95 -13.12
C PHE A 221 -0.51 -15.50 -11.78
N VAL A 222 0.71 -16.03 -11.73
CA VAL A 222 1.35 -16.52 -10.50
C VAL A 222 1.45 -15.41 -9.46
N ILE A 223 1.85 -14.20 -9.87
CA ILE A 223 1.93 -13.03 -8.98
C ILE A 223 0.55 -12.71 -8.40
N ILE A 224 -0.47 -12.53 -9.25
CA ILE A 224 -1.84 -12.17 -8.84
C ILE A 224 -2.42 -13.21 -7.88
N LEU A 225 -2.12 -14.49 -8.10
CA LEU A 225 -2.65 -15.58 -7.28
C LEU A 225 -1.91 -15.72 -5.94
N LEU A 226 -0.57 -15.67 -5.94
CA LEU A 226 0.22 -15.96 -4.76
C LEU A 226 0.27 -14.82 -3.76
N MET A 227 0.19 -13.56 -4.19
CA MET A 227 0.15 -12.41 -3.27
C MET A 227 -0.93 -12.56 -2.19
N PRO A 228 -2.23 -12.73 -2.53
CA PRO A 228 -3.29 -12.91 -1.53
C PRO A 228 -3.22 -14.27 -0.83
N LEU A 229 -2.85 -15.34 -1.54
CA LEU A 229 -2.82 -16.69 -0.96
C LEU A 229 -1.74 -16.85 0.11
N THR A 230 -0.61 -16.15 -0.04
CA THR A 230 0.51 -16.20 0.89
C THR A 230 0.57 -15.01 1.84
N TYR A 231 -0.38 -14.07 1.73
CA TYR A 231 -0.40 -12.81 2.48
C TYR A 231 0.93 -12.02 2.39
N SER A 232 1.66 -12.16 1.27
CA SER A 232 2.99 -11.57 1.08
C SER A 232 3.19 -11.13 -0.37
N ILE A 233 3.38 -9.82 -0.53
CA ILE A 233 3.72 -9.20 -1.83
C ILE A 233 5.03 -9.80 -2.34
N THR A 234 6.04 -9.89 -1.47
CA THR A 234 7.36 -10.46 -1.74
C THR A 234 7.28 -11.88 -2.28
N ASN A 235 6.43 -12.74 -1.70
CA ASN A 235 6.28 -14.12 -2.15
C ASN A 235 5.66 -14.20 -3.54
N GLY A 236 4.62 -13.39 -3.79
CA GLY A 236 3.98 -13.33 -5.11
C GLY A 236 4.95 -12.87 -6.19
N ILE A 237 5.67 -11.77 -5.95
CA ILE A 237 6.63 -11.21 -6.93
C ILE A 237 7.81 -12.16 -7.13
N GLY A 238 8.33 -12.76 -6.05
CA GLY A 238 9.43 -13.70 -6.13
C GLY A 238 9.12 -14.91 -6.99
N ALA A 239 7.96 -15.54 -6.77
CA ALA A 239 7.50 -16.65 -7.58
C ALA A 239 7.26 -16.24 -9.04
N GLY A 240 6.73 -15.04 -9.26
CA GLY A 240 6.58 -14.45 -10.60
C GLY A 240 7.90 -14.29 -11.35
N PHE A 241 8.92 -13.73 -10.71
CA PHE A 241 10.24 -13.57 -11.32
C PHE A 241 10.92 -14.90 -11.62
N ILE A 242 10.78 -15.89 -10.74
CA ILE A 242 11.24 -17.25 -11.01
C ILE A 242 10.54 -17.81 -12.25
N ALA A 243 9.20 -17.71 -12.32
CA ALA A 243 8.45 -18.17 -13.49
C ALA A 243 8.87 -17.43 -14.78
N PHE A 244 9.02 -16.11 -14.73
CA PHE A 244 9.41 -15.29 -15.88
C PHE A 244 10.79 -15.67 -16.43
N THR A 245 11.79 -15.71 -15.54
CA THR A 245 13.17 -16.04 -15.93
C THR A 245 13.32 -17.49 -16.37
N PHE A 246 12.57 -18.42 -15.76
CA PHE A 246 12.51 -19.81 -16.17
C PHE A 246 11.95 -19.95 -17.59
N LEU A 247 10.79 -19.35 -17.90
CA LEU A 247 10.18 -19.41 -19.24
C LEU A 247 11.10 -18.82 -20.31
N LYS A 248 11.65 -17.63 -20.08
CA LYS A 248 12.56 -16.97 -21.03
C LYS A 248 13.84 -17.77 -21.28
N MET A 249 14.33 -18.49 -20.28
CA MET A 249 15.48 -19.37 -20.43
C MET A 249 15.16 -20.57 -21.34
N PHE A 250 14.02 -21.24 -21.13
CA PHE A 250 13.62 -22.42 -21.92
C PHE A 250 13.27 -22.10 -23.37
N GLN A 251 12.84 -20.87 -23.66
CA GLN A 251 12.58 -20.41 -25.02
C GLN A 251 13.83 -19.99 -25.79
N GLY A 252 15.01 -20.08 -25.18
CA GLY A 252 16.27 -19.61 -25.78
C GLY A 252 16.39 -18.09 -25.85
N ARG A 253 15.48 -17.33 -25.22
CA ARG A 253 15.46 -15.86 -25.20
C ARG A 253 16.26 -15.28 -24.02
N PHE A 254 17.34 -15.95 -23.64
CA PHE A 254 18.16 -15.60 -22.47
C PHE A 254 18.83 -14.22 -22.55
N ARG A 255 19.05 -13.70 -23.77
CA ARG A 255 19.65 -12.37 -23.98
C ARG A 255 18.69 -11.21 -23.84
N GLU A 256 17.37 -11.45 -23.84
CA GLU A 256 16.37 -10.40 -23.67
C GLU A 256 16.19 -10.02 -22.21
N VAL A 257 16.54 -10.91 -21.29
CA VAL A 257 16.41 -10.70 -19.85
C VAL A 257 17.65 -9.99 -19.33
N HIS A 258 17.45 -8.84 -18.70
CA HIS A 258 18.54 -8.09 -18.10
C HIS A 258 19.24 -8.94 -17.01
N PRO A 259 20.59 -8.98 -16.93
CA PRO A 259 21.33 -9.83 -15.99
C PRO A 259 20.89 -9.68 -14.53
N LEU A 260 20.47 -8.48 -14.13
CA LEU A 260 19.94 -8.19 -12.80
C LEU A 260 18.73 -9.07 -12.44
N MET A 261 17.86 -9.40 -13.40
CA MET A 261 16.70 -10.26 -13.16
C MET A 261 17.12 -11.67 -12.75
N TYR A 262 18.19 -12.22 -13.32
CA TYR A 262 18.71 -13.52 -12.91
C TYR A 262 19.28 -13.49 -11.50
N VAL A 263 19.96 -12.39 -11.12
CA VAL A 263 20.46 -12.20 -9.76
C VAL A 263 19.31 -12.13 -8.75
N VAL A 264 18.26 -11.37 -9.07
CA VAL A 264 17.08 -11.24 -8.22
C VAL A 264 16.33 -12.59 -8.11
N THR A 265 16.14 -13.31 -9.22
CA THR A 265 15.59 -14.66 -9.23
C THR A 265 16.39 -15.61 -8.34
N ALA A 266 17.72 -15.59 -8.44
CA ALA A 266 18.57 -16.42 -7.59
C ALA A 266 18.39 -16.07 -6.10
N GLY A 267 18.27 -14.78 -5.77
CA GLY A 267 17.95 -14.31 -4.43
C GLY A 267 16.61 -14.85 -3.92
N PHE A 268 15.57 -14.84 -4.75
CA PHE A 268 14.26 -15.40 -4.39
C PHE A 268 14.26 -16.93 -4.24
N ILE A 269 15.04 -17.64 -5.05
CA ILE A 269 15.22 -19.09 -4.88
C ILE A 269 15.84 -19.38 -3.51
N VAL A 270 16.87 -18.62 -3.11
CA VAL A 270 17.47 -18.75 -1.77
C VAL A 270 16.46 -18.39 -0.68
N TYR A 271 15.69 -17.31 -0.87
CA TYR A 271 14.65 -16.89 0.08
C TYR A 271 13.60 -17.98 0.31
N PHE A 272 13.12 -18.66 -0.75
CA PHE A 272 12.16 -19.75 -0.62
C PHE A 272 12.79 -21.06 -0.12
N ALA A 273 14.07 -21.30 -0.42
CA ALA A 273 14.78 -22.48 0.07
C ALA A 273 15.18 -22.36 1.54
N ALA A 274 15.43 -21.15 2.05
CA ALA A 274 15.94 -20.93 3.41
C ALA A 274 15.06 -21.53 4.52
N PRO A 275 13.72 -21.39 4.54
CA PRO A 275 12.85 -22.05 5.53
C PRO A 275 12.96 -23.58 5.49
N VAL A 276 13.04 -24.15 4.29
CA VAL A 276 13.15 -25.60 4.06
C VAL A 276 14.50 -26.12 4.56
N ILE A 277 15.58 -25.39 4.29
CA ILE A 277 16.95 -25.74 4.71
C ILE A 277 17.11 -25.57 6.23
N ALA A 278 16.45 -24.58 6.82
CA ALA A 278 16.49 -24.31 8.26
C ALA A 278 15.66 -25.31 9.10
N GLY A 279 14.96 -26.26 8.47
CA GLY A 279 14.17 -27.28 9.16
C GLY A 279 12.92 -26.74 9.85
N ALA A 280 12.42 -25.57 9.45
CA ALA A 280 11.20 -25.01 10.00
C ALA A 280 9.98 -25.62 9.31
N SER A 281 9.43 -26.67 9.92
CA SER A 281 8.06 -27.15 9.71
C SER A 281 7.06 -26.28 10.47
#